data_AF-A0A352AD66-F1
#
_entry.id   AF-A0A352AD66-F1
#
_cell.length_a   1.000
_cell.length_b   1.000
_cell.length_c   1.000
_cell.angle_alpha   90.00
_cell.angle_beta   90.00
_cell.angle_gamma   90.00
#
_symmetry.space_group_name_H-M   'P 1'
#
loop_
_entity.id
_entity.type
_entity.pdbx_description
1 polymer ?
#
loop_
_entity_poly.entity_id
_entity_poly.type
_entity_poly.pdbx_seq_one_letter_code
_entity_poly.pdbx_strand_id
1 'polypeptide(L)'
;MSFYEVLQKIKQRPSLYLGRRSISHLQVFLDGYTLARRELGVPLTEQEREFEGFQEWIEQRFNQNSTQSWDRIILFYSEDERDALERFFDLFEEFLNPDENLESEERNNLKAKI
;
A
#
# COMPACT_ATOMS: atom_id res chain seq x y z
N MET A 1 3.48 -0.40 19.53
CA MET A 1 3.93 -0.40 18.12
C MET A 1 2.76 0.14 17.32
N SER A 2 2.98 1.17 16.52
CA SER A 2 1.96 1.76 15.66
C SER A 2 1.78 0.94 14.37
N PHE A 3 0.72 1.21 13.62
CA PHE A 3 0.43 0.50 12.38
C PHE A 3 1.52 0.78 11.32
N TYR A 4 1.96 2.04 11.18
CA TYR A 4 3.03 2.38 10.24
C TYR A 4 4.39 1.82 10.66
N GLU A 5 4.67 1.72 11.96
CA GLU A 5 5.87 1.02 12.44
C GLU A 5 5.88 -0.46 12.03
N VAL A 6 4.72 -1.13 12.02
CA VAL A 6 4.62 -2.51 11.54
C VAL A 6 4.94 -2.58 10.05
N LEU A 7 4.32 -1.73 9.23
CA LEU A 7 4.60 -1.67 7.79
C LEU A 7 6.07 -1.40 7.50
N GLN A 8 6.70 -0.47 8.23
CA GLN A 8 8.13 -0.16 8.08
C GLN A 8 9.03 -1.35 8.46
N LYS A 9 8.70 -2.11 9.51
CA LYS A 9 9.43 -3.33 9.84
C LYS A 9 9.26 -4.42 8.78
N ILE A 10 8.08 -4.54 8.19
CA ILE A 10 7.84 -5.45 7.08
C ILE A 10 8.66 -5.02 5.85
N LYS A 11 8.69 -3.72 5.50
CA LYS A 11 9.54 -3.18 4.42
C LYS A 11 11.02 -3.56 4.61
N GLN A 12 11.54 -3.43 5.83
CA GLN A 12 12.94 -3.74 6.15
C GLN A 12 13.26 -5.25 6.10
N ARG A 13 12.32 -6.11 6.51
CA ARG A 13 12.56 -7.57 6.63
C ARG A 13 11.34 -8.39 6.17
N PRO A 14 10.91 -8.30 4.90
CA PRO A 14 9.62 -8.84 4.46
C PRO A 14 9.52 -10.35 4.68
N SER A 15 10.57 -11.11 4.39
CA SER A 15 10.58 -12.57 4.58
C SER A 15 10.42 -13.00 6.04
N LEU A 16 10.80 -12.17 7.02
CA LEU A 16 10.63 -12.50 8.44
C LEU A 16 9.15 -12.47 8.86
N TYR A 17 8.38 -11.54 8.30
CA TYR A 17 6.98 -11.32 8.66
C TYR A 17 6.02 -12.08 7.73
N LEU A 18 6.34 -12.15 6.45
CA LEU A 18 5.46 -12.66 5.40
C LEU A 18 5.85 -14.07 4.92
N GLY A 19 6.99 -14.61 5.38
CA GLY A 19 7.58 -15.87 4.92
C GLY A 19 8.23 -15.79 3.53
N ARG A 20 7.76 -14.90 2.65
CA ARG A 20 8.33 -14.56 1.34
C ARG A 20 8.00 -13.12 0.97
N ARG A 21 8.69 -12.57 -0.03
CA ARG A 21 8.37 -11.24 -0.58
C ARG A 21 7.15 -11.37 -1.50
N SER A 22 5.96 -11.10 -0.98
CA SER A 22 4.69 -11.24 -1.70
C SER A 22 3.68 -10.21 -1.21
N ILE A 23 3.06 -9.49 -2.14
CA ILE A 23 2.02 -8.52 -1.84
C ILE A 23 0.75 -9.22 -1.33
N SER A 24 0.40 -10.37 -1.88
CA SER A 24 -0.76 -11.13 -1.39
C SER A 24 -0.53 -11.63 0.05
N HIS A 25 0.70 -11.97 0.41
CA HIS A 25 1.03 -12.31 1.80
C HIS A 25 0.94 -11.10 2.74
N LEU A 26 1.31 -9.91 2.25
CA LEU A 26 1.11 -8.67 2.99
C LEU A 26 -0.39 -8.41 3.23
N GLN A 27 -1.23 -8.51 2.20
CA GLN A 27 -2.68 -8.35 2.33
C GLN A 27 -3.25 -9.30 3.39
N VAL A 28 -2.94 -10.60 3.31
CA VAL A 28 -3.41 -11.59 4.29
C VAL A 28 -2.90 -11.30 5.70
N PHE A 29 -1.65 -10.83 5.85
CA PHE A 29 -1.11 -10.42 7.14
C PHE A 29 -1.91 -9.25 7.74
N LEU A 30 -2.22 -8.23 6.93
CA LEU A 30 -2.98 -7.06 7.38
C LEU A 30 -4.44 -7.40 7.71
N ASP A 31 -5.07 -8.29 6.93
CA ASP A 31 -6.41 -8.82 7.24
C ASP A 31 -6.42 -9.55 8.59
N GLY A 32 -5.43 -10.41 8.84
CA GLY A 32 -5.29 -11.11 10.11
C GLY A 32 -5.04 -10.17 11.29
N TYR A 33 -4.22 -9.14 11.09
CA TYR A 33 -3.97 -8.10 12.08
C TYR A 33 -5.26 -7.32 12.43
N THR A 34 -6.01 -6.88 11.42
CA THR A 34 -7.28 -6.16 11.58
C THR A 34 -8.32 -7.05 12.27
N LEU A 35 -8.44 -8.31 11.85
CA LEU A 35 -9.33 -9.28 12.48
C LEU A 35 -9.01 -9.46 13.97
N ALA A 36 -7.75 -9.69 14.32
CA ALA A 36 -7.33 -9.90 15.70
C ALA A 36 -7.66 -8.69 16.60
N ARG A 37 -7.44 -7.46 16.11
CA ARG A 37 -7.80 -6.24 16.85
C ARG A 37 -9.29 -6.13 17.09
N ARG A 38 -10.09 -6.41 16.05
CA ARG A 38 -11.55 -6.39 16.14
C ARG A 38 -12.07 -7.40 17.17
N GLU A 39 -11.58 -8.64 17.13
CA GLU A 39 -11.96 -9.69 18.09
C GLU A 39 -11.57 -9.33 19.53
N LEU A 40 -10.47 -8.60 19.71
CA LEU A 40 -10.02 -8.09 21.02
C LEU A 40 -10.70 -6.78 21.44
N GLY A 41 -11.62 -6.23 20.64
CA GLY A 41 -12.29 -4.97 20.92
C GLY A 41 -11.37 -3.75 20.92
N VAL A 42 -10.20 -3.86 20.27
CA VAL A 42 -9.24 -2.76 20.17
C VAL A 42 -9.69 -1.82 19.05
N PRO A 43 -9.94 -0.53 19.34
CA PRO A 43 -10.40 0.42 18.33
C PRO A 43 -9.31 0.69 17.28
N LEU A 44 -9.74 1.12 16.10
CA LEU A 44 -8.83 1.61 15.06
C LEU A 44 -8.08 2.85 15.55
N THR A 45 -6.79 2.89 15.25
CA THR A 45 -5.92 4.05 15.39
C THR A 45 -6.14 5.02 14.23
N GLU A 46 -5.60 6.22 14.34
CA GLU A 46 -5.68 7.21 13.24
C GLU A 46 -5.00 6.71 11.97
N GLN A 47 -3.84 6.05 12.10
CA GLN A 47 -3.11 5.47 10.96
C GLN A 47 -3.89 4.36 10.26
N GLU A 48 -4.63 3.55 11.02
CA GLU A 48 -5.46 2.50 10.43
C GLU A 48 -6.66 3.11 9.71
N ARG A 49 -7.27 4.17 10.25
CA ARG A 49 -8.34 4.93 9.56
C ARG A 49 -7.85 5.61 8.29
N GLU A 50 -6.67 6.23 8.33
CA GLU A 50 -6.05 6.84 7.14
C GLU A 50 -5.80 5.77 6.07
N PHE A 51 -5.25 4.61 6.46
CA PHE A 51 -5.00 3.50 5.53
C PHE A 51 -6.27 2.92 4.89
N GLU A 52 -7.46 3.04 5.50
CA GLU A 52 -8.71 2.64 4.84
C GLU A 52 -8.94 3.40 3.52
N GLY A 53 -8.45 4.65 3.41
CA GLY A 53 -8.49 5.45 2.18
C GLY A 53 -7.51 4.99 1.09
N PHE A 54 -6.57 4.10 1.40
CA PHE A 54 -5.56 3.63 0.44
C PHE A 54 -6.18 2.86 -0.73
N GLN A 55 -7.27 2.11 -0.48
CA GLN A 55 -8.00 1.39 -1.53
C GLN A 55 -8.52 2.35 -2.62
N GLU A 56 -9.29 3.36 -2.22
CA GLU A 56 -9.86 4.34 -3.15
C GLU A 56 -8.75 5.14 -3.86
N TRP A 57 -7.67 5.47 -3.15
CA TRP A 57 -6.52 6.15 -3.74
C TRP A 57 -5.84 5.31 -4.82
N ILE A 58 -5.64 4.00 -4.60
CA ILE A 58 -5.07 3.09 -5.61
C ILE A 58 -5.99 2.98 -6.83
N GLU A 59 -7.31 2.83 -6.64
CA GLU A 59 -8.27 2.79 -7.74
C GLU A 59 -8.18 4.06 -8.61
N GLN A 60 -8.09 5.24 -7.98
CA GLN A 60 -7.91 6.50 -8.69
C GLN A 60 -6.55 6.60 -9.39
N ARG A 61 -5.46 6.21 -8.69
CA ARG A 61 -4.08 6.28 -9.19
C ARG A 61 -3.89 5.48 -10.47
N PHE A 62 -4.52 4.30 -10.56
CA PHE A 62 -4.45 3.43 -11.75
C PHE A 62 -5.63 3.64 -12.71
N ASN A 63 -6.52 4.60 -12.46
CA ASN A 63 -7.76 4.83 -13.21
C ASN A 63 -8.58 3.54 -13.40
N GLN A 64 -8.64 2.73 -12.34
CA GLN A 64 -9.26 1.43 -12.31
C GLN A 64 -10.30 1.39 -11.19
N ASN A 65 -11.53 1.83 -11.51
CA ASN A 65 -12.68 1.63 -10.65
C ASN A 65 -13.10 0.15 -10.73
N SER A 66 -12.54 -0.67 -9.86
CA SER A 66 -12.71 -2.13 -9.87
C SER A 66 -13.13 -2.63 -8.50
N THR A 67 -13.83 -3.75 -8.44
CA THR A 67 -14.12 -4.46 -7.17
C THR A 67 -12.91 -5.23 -6.62
N GLN A 68 -11.74 -5.04 -7.22
CA GLN A 68 -10.50 -5.69 -6.83
C GLN A 68 -9.82 -4.93 -5.69
N SER A 69 -9.29 -5.66 -4.72
CA SER A 69 -8.46 -5.11 -3.66
C SER A 69 -7.17 -4.49 -4.21
N TRP A 70 -6.63 -3.51 -3.48
CA TRP A 70 -5.42 -2.77 -3.86
C TRP A 70 -4.24 -3.72 -4.18
N ASP A 71 -4.09 -4.85 -3.47
CA ASP A 71 -3.01 -5.81 -3.70
C ASP A 71 -3.10 -6.44 -5.09
N ARG A 72 -4.32 -6.73 -5.55
CA ARG A 72 -4.58 -7.26 -6.89
C ARG A 72 -4.37 -6.23 -7.98
N ILE A 73 -4.79 -4.99 -7.73
CA ILE A 73 -4.56 -3.89 -8.67
C ILE A 73 -3.06 -3.68 -8.84
N ILE A 74 -2.30 -3.56 -7.75
CA ILE A 74 -0.85 -3.38 -7.81
C ILE A 74 -0.18 -4.58 -8.48
N LEU A 75 -0.55 -5.81 -8.11
CA LEU A 75 0.00 -7.03 -8.72
C LEU A 75 -0.25 -7.09 -10.23
N PHE A 76 -1.41 -6.64 -10.71
CA PHE A 76 -1.73 -6.60 -12.14
C PHE A 76 -0.77 -5.71 -12.94
N TYR A 77 -0.28 -4.62 -12.34
CA TYR A 77 0.70 -3.71 -12.94
C TYR A 77 2.17 -4.03 -12.57
N SER A 78 2.43 -5.20 -12.00
CA SER A 78 3.74 -5.63 -11.52
C SER A 78 4.24 -6.87 -12.28
N GLU A 79 5.55 -7.07 -12.30
CA GLU A 79 6.15 -8.25 -12.95
C GLU A 79 5.84 -9.55 -12.19
N ASP A 80 5.92 -9.50 -10.86
CA ASP A 80 5.65 -10.61 -9.96
C ASP A 80 5.25 -10.13 -8.56
N GLU A 81 5.03 -11.08 -7.65
CA GLU A 81 4.68 -10.86 -6.24
C GLU A 81 5.69 -10.01 -5.47
N ARG A 82 6.98 -10.11 -5.82
CA ARG A 82 8.05 -9.37 -5.15
C ARG A 82 8.07 -7.94 -5.65
N ASP A 83 8.03 -7.73 -6.96
CA ASP A 83 7.94 -6.42 -7.58
C ASP A 83 6.68 -5.66 -7.08
N ALA A 84 5.55 -6.35 -7.00
CA ALA A 84 4.32 -5.79 -6.44
C ALA A 84 4.47 -5.35 -4.98
N LEU A 85 5.15 -6.15 -4.15
CA LEU A 85 5.41 -5.78 -2.77
C LEU A 85 6.32 -4.55 -2.66
N GLU A 86 7.35 -4.47 -3.50
CA GLU A 86 8.24 -3.30 -3.56
C GLU A 86 7.43 -2.05 -3.97
N ARG A 87 6.63 -2.15 -5.04
CA ARG A 87 5.71 -1.11 -5.51
C ARG A 87 4.69 -0.67 -4.46
N PHE A 88 4.14 -1.59 -3.67
CA PHE A 88 3.21 -1.24 -2.59
C PHE A 88 3.85 -0.21 -1.64
N PHE A 89 5.11 -0.40 -1.25
CA PHE A 89 5.75 0.51 -0.31
C PHE A 89 6.05 1.89 -0.91
N ASP A 90 6.33 1.96 -2.21
CA ASP A 90 6.52 3.22 -2.91
C ASP A 90 5.19 3.98 -3.03
N LEU A 91 4.14 3.28 -3.47
CA LEU A 91 2.77 3.81 -3.55
C LEU A 91 2.22 4.24 -2.20
N PHE A 92 2.56 3.50 -1.13
CA PHE A 92 2.18 3.86 0.22
C PHE A 92 2.90 5.13 0.71
N GLU A 93 4.17 5.31 0.36
CA GLU A 93 4.88 6.57 0.63
C GLU A 93 4.30 7.75 -0.18
N GLU A 94 3.89 7.52 -1.43
CA GLU A 94 3.17 8.52 -2.24
C GLU A 94 1.83 8.91 -1.62
N PHE A 95 1.06 7.92 -1.14
CA PHE A 95 -0.22 8.12 -0.49
C PHE A 95 -0.12 9.01 0.76
N LEU A 96 0.93 8.83 1.56
CA LEU A 96 1.14 9.62 2.77
C LEU A 96 1.65 11.05 2.49
N ASN A 97 2.21 11.31 1.31
CA ASN A 97 2.81 12.60 0.94
C ASN A 97 2.25 13.15 -0.39
N PRO A 98 0.96 13.52 -0.44
CA PRO A 98 0.33 13.98 -1.69
C PRO A 98 0.92 15.31 -2.22
N ASP A 99 1.40 16.19 -1.34
CA ASP A 99 1.93 17.52 -1.73
C ASP A 99 3.27 17.46 -2.48
N GLU A 100 4.10 16.44 -2.24
CA GLU A 100 5.39 16.27 -2.93
C GLU A 100 5.22 15.75 -4.38
N ASN A 101 4.02 15.24 -4.70
CA ASN A 101 3.71 14.56 -5.96
C ASN A 101 3.10 15.46 -7.05
N LEU A 102 2.46 16.58 -6.70
CA LEU A 102 2.00 17.56 -7.70
C LEU A 102 3.19 18.14 -8.49
N GLU A 103 4.33 18.39 -7.82
CA GLU A 103 5.52 18.94 -8.46
C GLU A 103 6.26 17.91 -9.35
N SER A 104 6.21 16.62 -9.02
CA SER A 104 6.88 15.56 -9.78
C SER A 104 6.10 15.16 -11.03
N GLU A 105 4.77 15.13 -10.95
CA GLU A 105 3.88 14.90 -12.10
C GLU A 105 3.89 16.05 -13.10
N GLU A 106 3.86 17.31 -12.63
CA GLU A 106 4.00 18.49 -13.50
C GLU A 106 5.33 18.48 -14.26
N ARG A 107 6.43 18.15 -13.59
CA ARG A 107 7.77 18.09 -14.21
C ARG A 107 7.89 16.97 -15.24
N ASN A 108 7.26 15.82 -15.03
CA ASN A 108 7.27 14.71 -15.98
C ASN A 108 6.39 14.99 -17.20
N ASN A 109 5.22 15.61 -17.01
CA ASN A 109 4.33 16.02 -18.10
C ASN A 109 4.92 17.13 -18.99
N LEU A 110 5.77 18.00 -18.45
CA LEU A 110 6.53 18.99 -19.23
C LEU A 110 7.63 18.37 -20.10
N LYS A 111 8.24 17.26 -19.69
CA LYS A 111 9.29 16.56 -20.46
C LYS A 111 8.73 15.68 -21.57
N ALA A 112 7.50 15.18 -21.44
CA ALA A 112 6.86 14.33 -22.45
C ALA A 112 6.27 15.12 -23.65
N LYS A 113 6.28 16.46 -23.61
CA LYS A 113 5.75 17.36 -24.64
C LYS A 113 6.82 18.02 -25.54
N ILE A 114 8.10 17.65 -25.37
CA ILE A 114 9.24 18.14 -26.16
C ILE A 114 9.85 16.95 -26.91
#